data_AF-A0A7H9B2L8-F1
#
_entry.id   AF-A0A7H9B2L8-F1
#
_cell.length_a   1.000
_cell.length_b   1.000
_cell.length_c   1.000
_cell.angle_alpha   90.00
_cell.angle_beta   90.00
_cell.angle_gamma   90.00
#
_symmetry.space_group_name_H-M   'P 1'
#
loop_
_entity.id
_entity.type
_entity.pdbx_description
1 polymer ?
#
loop_
_entity_poly.entity_id
_entity_poly.type
_entity_poly.pdbx_seq_one_letter_code
_entity_poly.pdbx_strand_id
1 'polypeptide(L)'
;MLKRQCNLSVLNNSIKRHGFRSLNSSRELLKSNTPKFDDADLLSSQITSQPYKARKPVDEFHWPTKTDEQMKKEYQARVEKMMRLSAVFQGFLFLAVFGIAGTAYQKWPQIKSWWITKDMSVDDDTIEKLIHIKKRKSMAEIPMVAANELSPEVPGLYFCGGSESTTKKGKPGIIFPTRNSIFDNKYLRDVCLATVDGIERNLAIDDKGDLLEWNQKDYQVLLPAQNLISVKESNGCAYALNATGEVLVIPLDNHSNSISNHVIMQRSWIVPWKKLPKYALKLDVSHCFTDRGEKKVIQFDTGKEHLVLISNAGKAYTCSTGMKACPGSKSYGQFGIPGMSQFDEFPICNKLHEIELLNCSLNDSNEIDKRKIIQVACGDYHTVARDLAGTLFVFGSNKFGQLGYPISYDSEQIAFPKTLSRFQSYFKRGSIVKCVDVHCSGQTTYVTMDSQPSDRQPLNNESSLSHLSYFSFGNGQFGELGNGRFMNSQSEPTPIMVLNNEHQSTEVQHWSCGLNHVICKMQSGQVLAWGGNDNGQLGNGKRIKQCKPQHIPQFLLPGVKNSSEGINKSEMLLAPQQVIAAGERSSCIYWKKR
;
A
#
# COMPACT_ATOMS: atom_id res chain seq x y z
N MET A 1 20.61 73.74 18.43
CA MET A 1 19.54 73.19 19.30
C MET A 1 18.34 74.14 19.25
N LEU A 2 17.14 73.56 19.36
CA LEU A 2 15.79 74.17 19.36
C LEU A 2 15.08 74.34 18.00
N LYS A 3 14.17 73.38 17.79
CA LYS A 3 12.86 73.38 17.09
C LYS A 3 12.62 74.44 16.01
N ARG A 4 12.28 73.96 14.80
CA ARG A 4 11.55 74.74 13.79
C ARG A 4 10.37 73.94 13.23
N GLN A 5 9.17 74.42 13.56
CA GLN A 5 8.03 74.42 12.65
C GLN A 5 8.29 75.41 11.51
N CYS A 6 7.87 75.10 10.29
CA CYS A 6 6.78 75.80 9.59
C CYS A 6 6.79 75.50 8.08
N ASN A 7 5.56 75.35 7.58
CA ASN A 7 5.09 75.32 6.21
C ASN A 7 5.81 76.27 5.25
N LEU A 8 5.84 75.95 3.95
CA LEU A 8 5.06 76.72 2.96
C LEU A 8 4.93 75.97 1.62
N SER A 9 3.73 76.09 1.08
CA SER A 9 3.19 75.74 -0.24
C SER A 9 3.89 76.37 -1.43
N VAL A 10 3.57 75.86 -2.65
CA VAL A 10 3.52 76.47 -4.01
C VAL A 10 3.71 75.29 -5.01
N LEU A 11 2.95 75.01 -6.08
CA LEU A 11 2.04 75.73 -6.98
C LEU A 11 1.17 74.70 -7.77
N ASN A 12 -0.09 75.07 -8.02
CA ASN A 12 -0.94 74.95 -9.23
C ASN A 12 -0.34 74.32 -10.53
N ASN A 13 -1.06 73.67 -11.46
CA ASN A 13 -2.47 73.76 -11.87
C ASN A 13 -2.85 72.71 -12.95
N SER A 14 -4.15 72.32 -13.00
CA SER A 14 -5.02 72.13 -14.20
C SER A 14 -4.73 70.91 -15.13
N ILE A 15 -5.67 70.03 -15.54
CA ILE A 15 -6.96 70.21 -16.27
C ILE A 15 -7.87 68.95 -16.00
N LYS A 16 -9.03 69.06 -15.32
CA LYS A 16 -10.45 69.07 -15.80
C LYS A 16 -10.86 67.93 -16.76
N ARG A 17 -11.72 66.96 -16.38
CA ARG A 17 -13.18 66.94 -16.01
C ARG A 17 -14.16 66.86 -17.19
N HIS A 18 -14.94 65.77 -17.21
CA HIS A 18 -16.42 65.72 -17.24
C HIS A 18 -16.83 64.27 -16.91
N GLY A 19 -17.87 63.94 -16.15
CA GLY A 19 -18.91 64.71 -15.48
C GLY A 19 -19.73 63.75 -14.60
N PHE A 20 -20.09 64.24 -13.42
CA PHE A 20 -20.87 63.60 -12.36
C PHE A 20 -22.32 63.30 -12.76
N ARG A 21 -22.91 62.28 -12.10
CA ARG A 21 -24.10 62.48 -11.26
C ARG A 21 -23.99 61.61 -9.99
N SER A 22 -24.07 62.26 -8.83
CA SER A 22 -24.25 61.63 -7.52
C SER A 22 -25.75 61.57 -7.19
N LEU A 23 -26.13 60.67 -6.29
CA LEU A 23 -26.73 61.03 -4.98
C LEU A 23 -26.93 59.78 -4.11
N ASN A 24 -26.23 59.79 -2.98
CA ASN A 24 -26.56 59.31 -1.62
C ASN A 24 -27.29 57.95 -1.42
N SER A 25 -26.70 57.04 -0.64
CA SER A 25 -26.79 57.10 0.84
C SER A 25 -25.89 56.04 1.53
N SER A 26 -25.16 56.49 2.56
CA SER A 26 -25.04 55.91 3.92
C SER A 26 -24.65 54.44 4.18
N ARG A 27 -23.67 54.31 5.10
CA ARG A 27 -23.40 53.27 6.13
C ARG A 27 -22.46 52.09 5.82
N GLU A 28 -21.26 52.20 6.42
CA GLU A 28 -20.69 51.33 7.46
C GLU A 28 -20.63 49.79 7.33
N LEU A 29 -19.43 49.30 7.68
CA LEU A 29 -19.08 48.09 8.44
C LEU A 29 -18.97 46.72 7.74
N LEU A 30 -17.71 46.26 7.67
CA LEU A 30 -17.22 44.92 8.08
C LEU A 30 -18.28 43.84 8.37
N LYS A 31 -18.37 42.84 7.49
CA LYS A 31 -18.36 41.40 7.85
C LYS A 31 -18.40 40.50 6.61
N SER A 32 -17.73 39.37 6.73
CA SER A 32 -17.65 38.22 5.82
C SER A 32 -19.02 37.71 5.36
N ASN A 33 -19.22 37.60 4.04
CA ASN A 33 -20.40 36.95 3.45
C ASN A 33 -20.10 35.49 3.10
N THR A 34 -20.10 34.63 4.11
CA THR A 34 -20.38 33.20 3.95
C THR A 34 -21.42 32.82 5.02
N PRO A 35 -22.58 32.25 4.65
CA PRO A 35 -23.56 31.82 5.64
C PRO A 35 -22.95 30.71 6.51
N LYS A 36 -23.10 30.85 7.82
CA LYS A 36 -22.43 30.01 8.83
C LYS A 36 -23.34 28.96 9.47
N PHE A 37 -24.54 28.76 8.93
CA PHE A 37 -25.51 27.79 9.41
C PHE A 37 -26.34 27.23 8.25
N ASP A 38 -26.67 25.94 8.34
CA ASP A 38 -27.62 25.23 7.48
C ASP A 38 -29.05 25.49 8.00
N ASP A 39 -30.04 25.61 7.13
CA ASP A 39 -31.42 26.00 7.49
C ASP A 39 -32.09 25.00 8.45
N ALA A 40 -31.53 23.80 8.59
CA ALA A 40 -31.95 22.79 9.56
C ALA A 40 -31.58 23.12 11.03
N ASP A 41 -30.50 23.87 11.29
CA ASP A 41 -30.08 24.25 12.66
C ASP A 41 -30.90 25.43 13.20
N LEU A 42 -31.32 26.34 12.30
CA LEU A 42 -32.16 27.50 12.61
C LEU A 42 -33.61 27.14 12.97
N LEU A 43 -34.09 25.97 12.50
CA LEU A 43 -35.46 25.49 12.76
C LEU A 43 -35.56 24.54 13.97
N SER A 44 -34.42 24.13 14.55
CA SER A 44 -34.38 23.17 15.65
C SER A 44 -35.08 23.66 16.93
N SER A 45 -35.13 24.96 17.19
CA SER A 45 -35.78 25.53 18.37
C SER A 45 -37.29 25.71 18.24
N GLN A 46 -37.90 25.35 17.10
CA GLN A 46 -39.35 25.51 16.87
C GLN A 46 -40.10 24.19 16.57
N ILE A 47 -39.43 23.03 16.62
CA ILE A 47 -40.09 21.73 16.43
C ILE A 47 -40.46 21.11 17.79
N THR A 48 -41.70 21.40 18.19
CA THR A 48 -42.58 20.64 19.11
C THR A 48 -41.97 19.65 20.11
N SER A 49 -42.08 20.01 21.39
CA SER A 49 -41.86 19.18 22.58
C SER A 49 -43.01 18.18 22.82
N GLN A 50 -43.08 17.08 22.06
CA GLN A 50 -43.93 15.92 22.40
C GLN A 50 -43.15 14.61 22.18
N PRO A 51 -43.05 13.72 23.19
CA PRO A 51 -42.33 12.46 23.04
C PRO A 51 -43.09 11.47 22.14
N TYR A 52 -42.36 10.88 21.19
CA TYR A 52 -42.82 9.81 20.30
C TYR A 52 -43.16 8.52 21.08
N LYS A 53 -44.40 8.03 20.96
CA LYS A 53 -44.83 6.70 21.46
C LYS A 53 -45.03 5.75 20.28
N ALA A 54 -44.15 4.78 20.12
CA ALA A 54 -44.36 3.66 19.21
C ALA A 54 -45.47 2.72 19.74
N ARG A 55 -46.44 2.36 18.89
CA ARG A 55 -47.37 1.25 19.14
C ARG A 55 -46.91 0.03 18.33
N LYS A 56 -46.63 -1.08 19.00
CA LYS A 56 -46.74 -2.44 18.44
C LYS A 56 -47.57 -3.29 19.41
N PRO A 57 -48.51 -4.13 18.92
CA PRO A 57 -49.15 -5.13 19.73
C PRO A 57 -48.20 -6.34 19.87
N VAL A 58 -48.16 -6.92 21.06
CA VAL A 58 -47.46 -8.19 21.35
C VAL A 58 -48.54 -9.18 21.76
N ASP A 59 -48.67 -10.26 21.00
CA ASP A 59 -49.52 -11.38 21.36
C ASP A 59 -49.09 -11.97 22.71
N GLU A 60 -50.10 -12.29 23.53
CA GLU A 60 -50.00 -12.76 24.91
C GLU A 60 -49.29 -14.11 25.02
N PHE A 61 -48.18 -14.14 25.77
CA PHE A 61 -47.67 -15.37 26.36
C PHE A 61 -47.97 -15.34 27.87
N HIS A 62 -48.96 -16.11 28.31
CA HIS A 62 -49.34 -16.20 29.72
C HIS A 62 -48.35 -17.07 30.51
N TRP A 63 -47.47 -16.42 31.26
CA TRP A 63 -46.79 -17.07 32.38
C TRP A 63 -47.77 -17.17 33.57
N PRO A 64 -47.74 -18.26 34.34
CA PRO A 64 -48.59 -18.40 35.52
C PRO A 64 -48.27 -17.26 36.49
N THR A 65 -49.25 -16.36 36.68
CA THR A 65 -49.11 -15.16 37.51
C THR A 65 -49.06 -15.57 38.98
N LYS A 66 -47.88 -15.45 39.58
CA LYS A 66 -47.76 -15.40 41.05
C LYS A 66 -48.53 -14.17 41.54
N THR A 67 -49.26 -14.32 42.65
CA THR A 67 -50.04 -13.22 43.24
C THR A 67 -49.14 -12.06 43.69
N ASP A 68 -49.63 -10.82 43.53
CA ASP A 68 -48.86 -9.58 43.79
C ASP A 68 -48.30 -9.48 45.21
N GLU A 69 -48.94 -10.12 46.19
CA GLU A 69 -48.45 -10.19 47.56
C GLU A 69 -47.20 -11.08 47.69
N GLN A 70 -47.12 -12.17 46.93
CA GLN A 70 -45.95 -13.05 46.92
C GLN A 70 -44.76 -12.37 46.24
N MET A 71 -45.01 -11.62 45.16
CA MET A 71 -43.96 -10.85 44.48
C MET A 71 -43.42 -9.72 45.35
N LYS A 72 -44.28 -8.99 46.07
CA LYS A 72 -43.83 -7.95 47.02
C LYS A 72 -43.02 -8.53 48.17
N LYS A 73 -43.41 -9.68 48.73
CA LYS A 73 -42.65 -10.36 49.79
C LYS A 73 -41.30 -10.88 49.30
N GLU A 74 -41.24 -11.53 48.14
CA GLU A 74 -39.96 -12.01 47.57
C GLU A 74 -39.04 -10.84 47.20
N TYR A 75 -39.59 -9.74 46.68
CA TYR A 75 -38.83 -8.53 46.37
C TYR A 75 -38.27 -7.86 47.63
N GLN A 76 -39.08 -7.67 48.67
CA GLN A 76 -38.63 -7.12 49.95
C GLN A 76 -37.57 -8.02 50.61
N ALA A 77 -37.75 -9.34 50.58
CA ALA A 77 -36.77 -10.28 51.12
C ALA A 77 -35.44 -10.29 50.32
N ARG A 78 -35.48 -10.12 49.00
CA ARG A 78 -34.27 -9.98 48.16
C ARG A 78 -33.56 -8.66 48.42
N VAL A 79 -34.31 -7.56 48.52
CA VAL A 79 -33.75 -6.22 48.79
C VAL A 79 -33.12 -6.19 50.19
N GLU A 80 -33.76 -6.78 51.21
CA GLU A 80 -33.20 -6.87 52.55
C GLU A 80 -31.91 -7.71 52.60
N LYS A 81 -31.88 -8.86 51.91
CA LYS A 81 -30.67 -9.68 51.79
C LYS A 81 -29.54 -8.94 51.06
N MET A 82 -29.83 -8.21 49.98
CA MET A 82 -28.83 -7.41 49.27
C MET A 82 -28.31 -6.23 50.10
N MET A 83 -29.18 -5.56 50.88
CA MET A 83 -28.75 -4.47 51.75
C MET A 83 -27.85 -4.96 52.88
N ARG A 84 -28.14 -6.12 53.48
CA ARG A 84 -27.27 -6.74 54.50
C ARG A 84 -25.93 -7.18 53.93
N LEU A 85 -25.91 -7.75 52.71
CA LEU A 85 -24.68 -8.17 52.05
C LEU A 85 -23.80 -6.98 51.64
N SER A 86 -24.41 -5.90 51.14
CA SER A 86 -23.75 -4.65 50.78
C SER A 86 -23.10 -3.96 51.99
N ALA A 87 -23.80 -3.92 53.13
CA ALA A 87 -23.26 -3.35 54.37
C ALA A 87 -22.05 -4.13 54.91
N VAL A 88 -22.07 -5.46 54.81
CA VAL A 88 -20.92 -6.31 55.17
C VAL A 88 -19.74 -6.07 54.23
N PHE A 89 -19.99 -5.92 52.92
CA PHE A 89 -18.94 -5.62 51.95
C PHE A 89 -18.32 -4.24 52.16
N GLN A 90 -19.13 -3.20 52.42
CA GLN A 90 -18.63 -1.86 52.75
C GLN A 90 -17.84 -1.86 54.06
N GLY A 91 -18.28 -2.60 55.09
CA GLY A 91 -17.53 -2.77 56.34
C GLY A 91 -16.17 -3.46 56.14
N PHE A 92 -16.11 -4.51 55.31
CA PHE A 92 -14.85 -5.17 54.95
C PHE A 92 -13.91 -4.27 54.15
N LEU A 93 -14.46 -3.46 53.22
CA LEU A 93 -13.67 -2.53 52.42
C LEU A 93 -13.06 -1.42 53.29
N PHE A 94 -13.81 -0.88 54.24
CA PHE A 94 -13.31 0.10 55.21
C PHE A 94 -12.21 -0.49 56.10
N LEU A 95 -12.39 -1.71 56.62
CA LEU A 95 -11.37 -2.37 57.44
C LEU A 95 -10.10 -2.73 56.65
N ALA A 96 -10.23 -3.13 55.38
CA ALA A 96 -9.09 -3.42 54.52
C ALA A 96 -8.29 -2.15 54.17
N VAL A 97 -8.99 -1.05 53.84
CA VAL A 97 -8.33 0.22 53.50
C VAL A 97 -7.64 0.84 54.72
N PHE A 98 -8.28 0.86 55.89
CA PHE A 98 -7.65 1.40 57.11
C PHE A 98 -6.60 0.47 57.71
N GLY A 99 -6.78 -0.86 57.63
CA GLY A 99 -5.79 -1.83 58.10
C GLY A 99 -4.51 -1.84 57.26
N ILE A 100 -4.63 -1.73 55.93
CA ILE A 100 -3.48 -1.65 55.02
C ILE A 100 -2.83 -0.26 55.10
N ALA A 101 -3.59 0.83 55.23
CA ALA A 101 -3.04 2.17 55.40
C ALA A 101 -2.33 2.36 56.75
N GLY A 102 -2.88 1.83 57.84
CA GLY A 102 -2.29 1.92 59.17
C GLY A 102 -0.98 1.14 59.30
N THR A 103 -0.91 -0.06 58.71
CA THR A 103 0.31 -0.89 58.68
C THR A 103 1.38 -0.31 57.74
N ALA A 104 0.97 0.27 56.60
CA ALA A 104 1.88 0.99 55.70
C ALA A 104 2.43 2.28 56.34
N TYR A 105 1.63 3.01 57.13
CA TYR A 105 2.06 4.23 57.81
C TYR A 105 3.07 3.94 58.93
N GLN A 106 2.83 2.91 59.75
CA GLN A 106 3.79 2.50 60.81
C GLN A 106 5.12 1.98 60.24
N LYS A 107 5.11 1.33 59.08
CA LYS A 107 6.33 0.85 58.41
C LYS A 107 6.92 1.83 57.39
N TRP A 108 6.31 3.00 57.21
CA TRP A 108 6.79 4.03 56.28
C TRP A 108 8.26 4.43 56.51
N PRO A 109 8.80 4.52 57.74
CA PRO A 109 10.23 4.80 57.93
C PRO A 109 11.15 3.68 57.41
N GLN A 110 10.74 2.42 57.54
CA GLN A 110 11.50 1.25 57.05
C GLN A 110 11.38 1.10 55.53
N ILE A 111 10.19 1.35 54.97
CA ILE A 111 9.94 1.31 53.52
C ILE A 111 10.66 2.48 52.84
N LYS A 112 10.62 3.68 53.43
CA LYS A 112 11.33 4.86 52.97
C LYS A 112 12.85 4.66 53.05
N SER A 113 13.37 4.04 54.12
CA SER A 113 14.79 3.64 54.17
C SER A 113 15.11 2.63 53.08
N TRP A 114 14.31 1.57 52.91
CA TRP A 114 14.53 0.52 51.89
C TRP A 114 14.46 1.04 50.45
N TRP A 115 13.60 2.04 50.17
CA TRP A 115 13.50 2.69 48.87
C TRP A 115 14.58 3.77 48.64
N ILE A 116 15.01 4.49 49.69
CA ILE A 116 16.02 5.55 49.58
C ILE A 116 17.45 5.00 49.63
N THR A 117 17.69 3.85 50.26
CA THR A 117 18.99 3.15 50.20
C THR A 117 19.12 2.19 49.04
N LYS A 118 18.05 1.98 48.26
CA LYS A 118 18.17 1.39 46.93
C LYS A 118 18.56 2.52 45.99
N ASP A 119 19.86 2.80 45.95
CA ASP A 119 20.44 3.50 44.82
C ASP A 119 19.93 2.82 43.55
N MET A 120 19.09 3.54 42.81
CA MET A 120 18.67 3.15 41.47
C MET A 120 19.79 3.47 40.48
N SER A 121 21.05 3.29 40.90
CA SER A 121 22.15 3.09 39.97
C SER A 121 21.94 1.70 39.38
N VAL A 122 21.44 1.67 38.15
CA VAL A 122 21.58 0.47 37.33
C VAL A 122 23.08 0.25 37.23
N ASP A 123 23.62 -0.75 37.93
CA ASP A 123 25.05 -1.08 37.91
C ASP A 123 25.49 -1.13 36.45
N ASP A 124 26.56 -0.41 36.09
CA ASP A 124 27.14 -0.43 34.73
C ASP A 124 27.41 -1.88 34.29
N ASP A 125 27.78 -2.75 35.22
CA ASP A 125 27.93 -4.20 35.04
C ASP A 125 26.65 -4.91 34.55
N THR A 126 25.46 -4.50 35.01
CA THR A 126 24.18 -5.08 34.56
C THR A 126 23.77 -4.54 33.20
N ILE A 127 24.05 -3.27 32.91
CA ILE A 127 23.88 -2.67 31.58
C ILE A 127 24.82 -3.36 30.60
N GLU A 128 26.09 -3.52 30.94
CA GLU A 128 27.09 -4.22 30.15
C GLU A 128 26.73 -5.68 29.94
N LYS A 129 26.23 -6.39 30.96
CA LYS A 129 25.71 -7.77 30.80
C LYS A 129 24.52 -7.81 29.85
N LEU A 130 23.57 -6.88 29.94
CA LEU A 130 22.43 -6.81 29.02
C LEU A 130 22.88 -6.44 27.60
N ILE A 131 23.84 -5.54 27.44
CA ILE A 131 24.47 -5.20 26.15
C ILE A 131 25.21 -6.41 25.59
N HIS A 132 25.96 -7.16 26.41
CA HIS A 132 26.67 -8.37 26.01
C HIS A 132 25.70 -9.49 25.64
N ILE A 133 24.62 -9.68 26.40
CA ILE A 133 23.56 -10.65 26.07
C ILE A 133 22.88 -10.25 24.77
N LYS A 134 22.58 -8.95 24.57
CA LYS A 134 21.98 -8.43 23.33
C LYS A 134 22.94 -8.57 22.15
N LYS A 135 24.23 -8.23 22.31
CA LYS A 135 25.29 -8.42 21.30
C LYS A 135 25.46 -9.90 20.95
N ARG A 136 25.47 -10.78 21.96
CA ARG A 136 25.57 -12.24 21.77
C ARG A 136 24.35 -12.81 21.05
N LYS A 137 23.14 -12.35 21.39
CA LYS A 137 21.91 -12.70 20.66
C LYS A 137 21.93 -12.18 19.22
N SER A 138 22.33 -10.93 18.99
CA SER A 138 22.43 -10.38 17.63
C SER A 138 23.52 -11.04 16.79
N MET A 139 24.62 -11.49 17.40
CA MET A 139 25.67 -12.27 16.70
C MET A 139 25.22 -13.69 16.39
N ALA A 140 24.37 -14.31 17.23
CA ALA A 140 23.82 -15.65 16.98
C ALA A 140 22.73 -15.66 15.88
N GLU A 141 22.16 -14.50 15.55
CA GLU A 141 21.11 -14.36 14.52
C GLU A 141 21.65 -14.21 13.09
N ILE A 142 22.95 -13.92 12.91
CA ILE A 142 23.54 -13.82 11.56
C ILE A 142 23.86 -15.23 11.07
N PRO A 143 23.21 -15.73 10.00
CA PRO A 143 23.49 -17.06 9.50
C PRO A 143 24.90 -17.12 8.91
N MET A 144 25.65 -18.17 9.25
CA MET A 144 26.94 -18.45 8.62
C MET A 144 26.68 -19.19 7.31
N VAL A 145 27.01 -18.55 6.19
CA VAL A 145 26.93 -19.16 4.86
C VAL A 145 28.06 -20.18 4.72
N ALA A 146 27.71 -21.41 4.38
CA ALA A 146 28.69 -22.49 4.30
C ALA A 146 29.69 -22.20 3.17
N ALA A 147 30.97 -22.54 3.36
CA ALA A 147 32.04 -22.20 2.41
C ALA A 147 31.90 -22.87 1.02
N ASN A 148 31.04 -23.88 0.92
CA ASN A 148 30.71 -24.57 -0.32
C ASN A 148 29.57 -23.91 -1.11
N GLU A 149 28.89 -22.90 -0.57
CA GLU A 149 27.86 -22.16 -1.29
C GLU A 149 28.48 -21.24 -2.36
N LEU A 150 27.71 -20.99 -3.43
CA LEU A 150 28.16 -20.17 -4.56
C LEU A 150 28.17 -18.67 -4.20
N SER A 151 29.14 -17.96 -4.80
CA SER A 151 29.27 -16.50 -4.65
C SER A 151 28.04 -15.75 -5.17
N PRO A 152 27.70 -14.57 -4.60
CA PRO A 152 26.67 -13.67 -5.13
C PRO A 152 26.95 -13.09 -6.52
N GLU A 153 28.04 -13.45 -7.19
CA GLU A 153 28.25 -13.15 -8.61
C GLU A 153 27.58 -14.19 -9.53
N VAL A 154 27.39 -15.41 -9.02
CA VAL A 154 26.83 -16.52 -9.79
C VAL A 154 25.32 -16.37 -9.89
N PRO A 155 24.71 -16.50 -11.09
CA PRO A 155 23.28 -16.40 -11.27
C PRO A 155 22.50 -17.32 -10.33
N GLY A 156 21.40 -16.80 -9.78
CA GLY A 156 20.52 -17.56 -8.93
C GLY A 156 19.36 -16.74 -8.37
N LEU A 157 18.86 -17.15 -7.20
CA LEU A 157 17.80 -16.47 -6.50
C LEU A 157 18.15 -16.36 -5.01
N TYR A 158 18.06 -15.16 -4.46
CA TYR A 158 18.15 -14.89 -3.03
C TYR A 158 16.77 -14.54 -2.51
N PHE A 159 16.42 -15.04 -1.35
CA PHE A 159 15.09 -14.89 -0.76
C PHE A 159 15.20 -14.45 0.70
N CYS A 160 14.31 -13.55 1.12
CA CYS A 160 14.09 -13.18 2.51
C CYS A 160 12.60 -13.01 2.81
N GLY A 161 12.26 -13.02 4.10
CA GLY A 161 10.90 -13.01 4.59
C GLY A 161 10.27 -14.40 4.62
N GLY A 162 8.94 -14.40 4.49
CA GLY A 162 8.10 -15.58 4.50
C GLY A 162 7.84 -16.20 5.87
N SER A 163 7.08 -17.28 5.90
CA SER A 163 6.75 -18.07 7.08
C SER A 163 6.47 -19.51 6.63
N GLU A 164 7.26 -20.49 7.12
CA GLU A 164 6.89 -21.92 7.05
C GLU A 164 5.65 -22.12 7.96
N SER A 165 4.46 -21.79 7.45
CA SER A 165 3.20 -21.91 8.20
C SER A 165 2.42 -23.15 7.75
N THR A 166 2.79 -24.31 8.31
CA THR A 166 1.86 -25.46 8.40
C THR A 166 1.43 -25.75 9.84
N THR A 167 1.97 -25.07 10.85
CA THR A 167 1.57 -25.26 12.27
C THR A 167 1.63 -23.97 13.09
N LYS A 168 0.85 -23.91 14.18
CA LYS A 168 0.71 -22.77 15.12
C LYS A 168 2.02 -22.33 15.84
N LYS A 169 3.18 -22.90 15.46
CA LYS A 169 4.54 -22.49 15.85
C LYS A 169 5.44 -22.45 14.61
N GLY A 170 5.03 -21.72 13.57
CA GLY A 170 5.81 -21.56 12.35
C GLY A 170 7.21 -21.02 12.63
N LYS A 171 8.22 -21.51 11.91
CA LYS A 171 9.57 -20.96 12.01
C LYS A 171 9.55 -19.50 11.55
N PRO A 172 10.27 -18.62 12.24
CA PRO A 172 10.29 -17.22 11.90
C PRO A 172 11.02 -17.04 10.54
N GLY A 173 10.51 -16.16 9.67
CA GLY A 173 10.97 -16.01 8.27
C GLY A 173 12.45 -15.69 8.10
N ILE A 174 12.97 -15.72 6.88
CA ILE A 174 14.41 -15.50 6.66
C ILE A 174 14.72 -13.98 6.77
N ILE A 175 15.57 -13.56 7.71
CA ILE A 175 15.83 -12.11 7.98
C ILE A 175 16.93 -11.49 7.13
N PHE A 176 17.75 -12.30 6.47
CA PHE A 176 18.81 -11.88 5.55
C PHE A 176 18.58 -12.55 4.19
N PRO A 177 18.86 -11.90 3.05
CA PRO A 177 18.77 -12.55 1.75
C PRO A 177 19.64 -13.81 1.72
N THR A 178 18.99 -14.98 1.66
CA THR A 178 19.66 -16.29 1.62
C THR A 178 19.52 -16.88 0.24
N ARG A 179 20.61 -17.46 -0.28
CA ARG A 179 20.63 -18.09 -1.59
C ARG A 179 19.78 -19.36 -1.60
N ASN A 180 18.95 -19.51 -2.62
CA ASN A 180 18.19 -20.73 -2.86
C ASN A 180 18.93 -21.61 -3.88
N SER A 181 19.44 -22.76 -3.42
CA SER A 181 20.25 -23.68 -4.22
C SER A 181 19.52 -24.26 -5.45
N ILE A 182 18.19 -24.27 -5.44
CA ILE A 182 17.35 -24.76 -6.54
C ILE A 182 17.58 -23.98 -7.84
N PHE A 183 17.90 -22.69 -7.70
CA PHE A 183 18.09 -21.76 -8.80
C PHE A 183 19.56 -21.50 -9.12
N ASP A 184 20.48 -22.29 -8.59
CA ASP A 184 21.90 -22.11 -8.88
C ASP A 184 22.21 -22.24 -10.38
N ASN A 185 22.92 -21.24 -10.90
CA ASN A 185 23.25 -21.08 -12.33
C ASN A 185 22.03 -20.93 -13.25
N LYS A 186 20.85 -20.62 -12.71
CA LYS A 186 19.64 -20.37 -13.50
C LYS A 186 19.35 -18.88 -13.64
N TYR A 187 18.80 -18.53 -14.80
CA TYR A 187 18.22 -17.21 -15.06
C TYR A 187 16.70 -17.33 -15.06
N LEU A 188 16.03 -16.30 -14.53
CA LEU A 188 14.58 -16.21 -14.47
C LEU A 188 14.12 -14.98 -15.25
N ARG A 189 13.00 -15.09 -15.96
CA ARG A 189 12.39 -13.96 -16.69
C ARG A 189 11.61 -13.04 -15.75
N ASP A 190 10.92 -13.65 -14.79
CA ASP A 190 10.09 -12.99 -13.78
C ASP A 190 9.87 -13.90 -12.56
N VAL A 191 9.56 -13.30 -11.42
CA VAL A 191 9.27 -14.01 -10.15
C VAL A 191 8.09 -13.32 -9.46
N CYS A 192 7.08 -14.10 -9.10
CA CYS A 192 5.91 -13.62 -8.37
C CYS A 192 5.81 -14.36 -7.03
N LEU A 193 5.95 -13.61 -5.94
CA LEU A 193 5.88 -14.14 -4.59
C LEU A 193 4.44 -14.00 -4.07
N ALA A 194 3.63 -15.05 -4.23
CA ALA A 194 2.22 -15.03 -3.88
C ALA A 194 1.90 -15.77 -2.58
N THR A 195 0.79 -15.40 -1.95
CA THR A 195 0.22 -16.12 -0.80
C THR A 195 -1.24 -16.41 -1.10
N VAL A 196 -1.57 -17.67 -1.34
CA VAL A 196 -2.94 -18.10 -1.66
C VAL A 196 -3.52 -18.84 -0.45
N ASP A 197 -4.64 -18.37 0.07
CA ASP A 197 -5.29 -18.92 1.27
C ASP A 197 -4.36 -19.02 2.49
N GLY A 198 -3.43 -18.07 2.62
CA GLY A 198 -2.44 -18.05 3.70
C GLY A 198 -1.27 -19.04 3.52
N ILE A 199 -1.23 -19.78 2.42
CA ILE A 199 -0.15 -20.67 2.02
C ILE A 199 0.75 -19.95 1.01
N GLU A 200 2.06 -19.94 1.27
CA GLU A 200 3.02 -19.36 0.34
C GLU A 200 3.13 -20.20 -0.93
N ARG A 201 2.88 -19.56 -2.08
CA ARG A 201 3.02 -20.16 -3.41
C ARG A 201 3.88 -19.24 -4.25
N ASN A 202 5.18 -19.50 -4.22
CA ASN A 202 6.11 -18.70 -5.01
C ASN A 202 6.11 -19.23 -6.44
N LEU A 203 5.96 -18.31 -7.39
CA LEU A 203 5.96 -18.59 -8.81
C LEU A 203 7.23 -17.99 -9.44
N ALA A 204 7.77 -18.66 -10.45
CA ALA A 204 8.88 -18.15 -11.24
C ALA A 204 8.71 -18.55 -12.70
N ILE A 205 9.18 -17.71 -13.61
CA ILE A 205 9.28 -18.03 -15.03
C ILE A 205 10.74 -18.27 -15.36
N ASP A 206 11.05 -19.45 -15.88
CA ASP A 206 12.42 -19.79 -16.27
C ASP A 206 12.87 -19.08 -17.56
N ASP A 207 14.11 -19.31 -17.97
CA ASP A 207 14.68 -18.71 -19.18
C ASP A 207 13.99 -19.19 -20.48
N LYS A 208 13.38 -20.38 -20.47
CA LYS A 208 12.60 -20.94 -21.58
C LYS A 208 11.19 -20.36 -21.66
N GLY A 209 10.69 -19.78 -20.57
CA GLY A 209 9.33 -19.26 -20.46
C GLY A 209 8.33 -20.29 -19.94
N ASP A 210 8.78 -21.27 -19.17
CA ASP A 210 7.96 -22.23 -18.44
C ASP A 210 7.61 -21.66 -17.05
N LEU A 211 6.36 -21.87 -16.60
CA LEU A 211 5.93 -21.47 -15.27
C LEU A 211 6.29 -22.53 -14.24
N LEU A 212 6.97 -22.11 -13.18
CA LEU A 212 7.39 -22.93 -12.06
C LEU A 212 6.68 -22.47 -10.78
N GLU A 213 6.24 -23.41 -9.96
CA GLU A 213 5.90 -23.18 -8.55
C GLU A 213 7.03 -23.74 -7.70
N TRP A 214 7.52 -22.99 -6.73
CA TRP A 214 8.71 -23.37 -5.98
C TRP A 214 8.58 -23.08 -4.49
N ASN A 215 9.31 -23.88 -3.71
CA ASN A 215 9.50 -23.70 -2.28
C ASN A 215 11.01 -23.71 -1.96
N GLN A 216 11.38 -23.67 -0.69
CA GLN A 216 12.81 -23.61 -0.30
C GLN A 216 13.60 -24.90 -0.61
N LYS A 217 12.94 -26.02 -0.92
CA LYS A 217 13.57 -27.34 -1.12
C LYS A 217 13.49 -27.86 -2.54
N ASP A 218 12.38 -27.60 -3.24
CA ASP A 218 12.13 -28.09 -4.58
C ASP A 218 11.22 -27.14 -5.39
N TYR A 219 11.12 -27.39 -6.70
CA TYR A 219 10.19 -26.72 -7.60
C TYR A 219 9.47 -27.71 -8.52
N GLN A 220 8.25 -27.36 -8.88
CA GLN A 220 7.42 -28.08 -9.84
C GLN A 220 7.17 -27.19 -11.06
N VAL A 221 7.22 -27.78 -12.26
CA VAL A 221 6.79 -27.12 -13.49
C VAL A 221 5.26 -27.17 -13.54
N LEU A 222 4.61 -25.99 -13.43
CA LEU A 222 3.16 -25.87 -13.54
C LEU A 222 2.69 -25.84 -14.99
N LEU A 223 3.36 -25.04 -15.82
CA LEU A 223 2.92 -24.82 -17.20
C LEU A 223 4.11 -24.72 -18.16
N PRO A 224 4.44 -25.81 -18.86
CA PRO A 224 5.53 -25.83 -19.82
C PRO A 224 5.12 -25.26 -21.19
N ALA A 225 6.11 -24.78 -21.93
CA ALA A 225 6.09 -24.44 -23.36
C ALA A 225 5.10 -23.35 -23.79
N GLN A 226 4.79 -22.37 -22.91
CA GLN A 226 3.93 -21.24 -23.27
C GLN A 226 4.70 -19.93 -23.55
N ASN A 227 6.02 -19.93 -23.41
CA ASN A 227 6.89 -18.77 -23.67
C ASN A 227 6.43 -17.52 -22.88
N LEU A 228 6.26 -17.70 -21.58
CA LEU A 228 5.80 -16.66 -20.66
C LEU A 228 6.88 -15.58 -20.45
N ILE A 229 6.42 -14.36 -20.20
CA ILE A 229 7.26 -13.17 -19.97
C ILE A 229 7.11 -12.67 -18.54
N SER A 230 5.87 -12.50 -18.07
CA SER A 230 5.57 -12.01 -16.74
C SER A 230 4.40 -12.76 -16.11
N VAL A 231 4.37 -12.78 -14.78
CA VAL A 231 3.31 -13.45 -14.00
C VAL A 231 2.94 -12.62 -12.78
N LYS A 232 1.65 -12.53 -12.48
CA LYS A 232 1.12 -11.94 -11.25
C LYS A 232 0.00 -12.80 -10.68
N GLU A 233 -0.15 -12.80 -9.36
CA GLU A 233 -1.23 -13.52 -8.69
C GLU A 233 -2.38 -12.57 -8.35
N SER A 234 -3.61 -13.09 -8.45
CA SER A 234 -4.81 -12.41 -8.05
C SER A 234 -5.95 -13.41 -7.86
N ASN A 235 -6.66 -13.31 -6.74
CA ASN A 235 -7.81 -14.14 -6.40
C ASN A 235 -7.58 -15.65 -6.64
N GLY A 236 -6.46 -16.18 -6.16
CA GLY A 236 -6.11 -17.60 -6.25
C GLY A 236 -5.71 -18.06 -7.65
N CYS A 237 -5.51 -17.14 -8.59
CA CYS A 237 -5.10 -17.43 -9.96
C CYS A 237 -3.82 -16.68 -10.32
N ALA A 238 -2.92 -17.35 -11.03
CA ALA A 238 -1.80 -16.71 -11.69
C ALA A 238 -2.22 -16.23 -13.10
N TYR A 239 -2.07 -14.95 -13.34
CA TYR A 239 -2.21 -14.33 -14.66
C TYR A 239 -0.83 -14.21 -15.27
N ALA A 240 -0.60 -14.86 -16.41
CA ALA A 240 0.70 -14.87 -17.06
C ALA A 240 0.61 -14.31 -18.48
N LEU A 241 1.43 -13.32 -18.79
CA LEU A 241 1.54 -12.75 -20.14
C LEU A 241 2.59 -13.54 -20.94
N ASN A 242 2.20 -13.99 -22.12
CA ASN A 242 3.12 -14.65 -23.05
C ASN A 242 3.72 -13.67 -24.07
N ALA A 243 4.74 -14.13 -24.79
CA ALA A 243 5.40 -13.33 -25.82
C ALA A 243 4.51 -12.96 -27.03
N THR A 244 3.37 -13.63 -27.22
CA THR A 244 2.43 -13.29 -28.29
C THR A 244 1.48 -12.15 -27.90
N GLY A 245 1.38 -11.81 -26.60
CA GLY A 245 0.50 -10.78 -26.06
C GLY A 245 -0.84 -11.30 -25.55
N GLU A 246 -0.94 -12.59 -25.24
CA GLU A 246 -2.11 -13.22 -24.61
C GLU A 246 -1.86 -13.36 -23.10
N VAL A 247 -2.91 -13.16 -22.30
CA VAL A 247 -2.89 -13.37 -20.85
C VAL A 247 -3.56 -14.71 -20.54
N LEU A 248 -2.78 -15.65 -20.03
CA LEU A 248 -3.24 -16.96 -19.57
C LEU A 248 -3.75 -16.85 -18.13
N VAL A 249 -4.83 -17.55 -17.81
CA VAL A 249 -5.40 -17.59 -16.45
C VAL A 249 -5.16 -18.98 -15.87
N ILE A 250 -4.33 -19.08 -14.85
CA ILE A 250 -3.84 -20.36 -14.32
C ILE A 250 -4.32 -20.49 -12.87
N PRO A 251 -5.30 -21.35 -12.57
CA PRO A 251 -5.79 -21.55 -11.21
C PRO A 251 -4.70 -22.19 -10.35
N LEU A 252 -4.46 -21.62 -9.17
CA LEU A 252 -3.47 -22.11 -8.20
C LEU A 252 -4.09 -23.02 -7.14
N ASP A 253 -5.39 -23.30 -7.24
CA ASP A 253 -6.14 -24.15 -6.32
C ASP A 253 -5.51 -25.55 -6.20
N ASN A 254 -5.58 -26.14 -5.00
CA ASN A 254 -5.02 -27.47 -4.68
C ASN A 254 -5.59 -28.65 -5.49
N HIS A 255 -6.58 -28.42 -6.36
CA HIS A 255 -7.13 -29.46 -7.20
C HIS A 255 -6.19 -29.69 -8.39
N SER A 256 -5.29 -30.67 -8.24
CA SER A 256 -4.27 -31.11 -9.22
C SER A 256 -4.78 -31.28 -10.66
N ASN A 257 -6.08 -31.47 -10.85
CA ASN A 257 -6.70 -31.66 -12.15
C ASN A 257 -7.08 -30.35 -12.86
N SER A 258 -7.08 -29.21 -12.17
CA SER A 258 -7.58 -27.94 -12.74
C SER A 258 -6.73 -27.47 -13.93
N ILE A 259 -5.40 -27.53 -13.80
CA ILE A 259 -4.49 -27.12 -14.88
C ILE A 259 -4.51 -28.14 -16.03
N SER A 260 -4.42 -29.44 -15.72
CA SER A 260 -4.37 -30.50 -16.74
C SER A 260 -5.61 -30.55 -17.62
N ASN A 261 -6.78 -30.21 -17.08
CA ASN A 261 -8.04 -30.16 -17.83
C ASN A 261 -8.03 -29.12 -18.96
N HIS A 262 -7.19 -28.09 -18.85
CA HIS A 262 -7.09 -27.01 -19.83
C HIS A 262 -5.88 -27.15 -20.77
N VAL A 263 -5.09 -28.22 -20.65
CA VAL A 263 -3.96 -28.50 -21.53
C VAL A 263 -4.42 -29.37 -22.71
N ILE A 264 -4.37 -28.79 -23.91
CA ILE A 264 -4.74 -29.47 -25.15
C ILE A 264 -3.47 -29.80 -25.94
N MET A 265 -3.33 -31.05 -26.39
CA MET A 265 -2.19 -31.46 -27.22
C MET A 265 -2.43 -31.09 -28.69
N GLN A 266 -1.70 -30.08 -29.20
CA GLN A 266 -1.77 -29.68 -30.60
C GLN A 266 -0.55 -30.20 -31.38
N ARG A 267 -0.77 -30.68 -32.62
CA ARG A 267 0.34 -31.07 -33.50
C ARG A 267 1.10 -29.83 -33.95
N SER A 268 2.43 -29.87 -33.87
CA SER A 268 3.28 -28.83 -34.41
C SER A 268 3.13 -28.78 -35.93
N TRP A 269 2.96 -27.58 -36.49
CA TRP A 269 2.87 -27.40 -37.94
C TRP A 269 4.23 -27.64 -38.63
N ILE A 270 5.32 -27.26 -37.97
CA ILE A 270 6.69 -27.40 -38.48
C ILE A 270 7.21 -28.83 -38.32
N VAL A 271 6.75 -29.54 -37.28
CA VAL A 271 7.15 -30.93 -36.97
C VAL A 271 5.89 -31.78 -36.76
N PRO A 272 5.24 -32.29 -37.82
CA PRO A 272 3.91 -32.91 -37.75
C PRO A 272 3.79 -34.12 -36.81
N TRP A 273 4.90 -34.82 -36.54
CA TRP A 273 4.97 -35.94 -35.61
C TRP A 273 5.12 -35.53 -34.14
N LYS A 274 5.38 -34.25 -33.84
CA LYS A 274 5.51 -33.73 -32.47
C LYS A 274 4.20 -33.08 -32.01
N LYS A 275 3.65 -33.55 -30.89
CA LYS A 275 2.55 -32.89 -30.18
C LYS A 275 3.12 -31.96 -29.12
N LEU A 276 2.60 -30.74 -29.04
CA LEU A 276 2.96 -29.75 -28.04
C LEU A 276 1.75 -29.43 -27.15
N PRO A 277 1.95 -29.27 -25.83
CA PRO A 277 0.88 -28.83 -24.94
C PRO A 277 0.57 -27.36 -25.22
N LYS A 278 -0.70 -27.05 -25.49
CA LYS A 278 -1.22 -25.68 -25.58
C LYS A 278 -2.23 -25.48 -24.46
N TYR A 279 -2.03 -24.43 -23.69
CA TYR A 279 -2.98 -24.05 -22.65
C TYR A 279 -4.16 -23.30 -23.26
N ALA A 280 -5.38 -23.72 -22.94
CA ALA A 280 -6.59 -23.19 -23.54
C ALA A 280 -7.20 -22.00 -22.78
N LEU A 281 -7.00 -21.94 -21.46
CA LEU A 281 -7.63 -20.94 -20.60
C LEU A 281 -6.87 -19.61 -20.66
N LYS A 282 -7.47 -18.64 -21.35
CA LYS A 282 -6.92 -17.29 -21.55
C LYS A 282 -8.02 -16.24 -21.47
N LEU A 283 -7.64 -15.00 -21.18
CA LEU A 283 -8.56 -13.87 -21.25
C LEU A 283 -9.06 -13.71 -22.68
N ASP A 284 -10.39 -13.67 -22.84
CA ASP A 284 -11.00 -13.44 -24.14
C ASP A 284 -10.97 -11.94 -24.48
N VAL A 285 -10.09 -11.58 -25.41
CA VAL A 285 -9.94 -10.21 -25.90
C VAL A 285 -10.82 -9.93 -27.13
N SER A 286 -11.42 -10.97 -27.75
CA SER A 286 -12.03 -10.88 -29.07
C SER A 286 -13.25 -9.95 -29.12
N HIS A 287 -14.01 -9.88 -28.03
CA HIS A 287 -15.16 -9.00 -27.91
C HIS A 287 -14.77 -7.52 -27.63
N CYS A 288 -13.59 -7.27 -27.06
CA CYS A 288 -13.22 -5.94 -26.56
C CYS A 288 -12.25 -5.18 -27.47
N PHE A 289 -11.37 -5.90 -28.18
CA PHE A 289 -10.37 -5.27 -29.06
C PHE A 289 -11.01 -4.98 -30.41
N THR A 290 -11.59 -3.79 -30.52
CA THR A 290 -12.35 -3.34 -31.70
C THR A 290 -11.52 -2.46 -32.63
N ASP A 291 -10.43 -1.85 -32.15
CA ASP A 291 -9.63 -0.94 -32.96
C ASP A 291 -8.78 -1.69 -33.99
N ARG A 292 -8.58 -1.09 -35.17
CA ARG A 292 -7.81 -1.69 -36.26
C ARG A 292 -6.37 -1.94 -35.83
N GLY A 293 -5.99 -3.22 -35.72
CA GLY A 293 -4.64 -3.63 -35.35
C GLY A 293 -4.42 -3.85 -33.86
N GLU A 294 -5.46 -3.67 -33.04
CA GLU A 294 -5.48 -4.01 -31.62
C GLU A 294 -5.64 -5.52 -31.44
N LYS A 295 -4.58 -6.19 -30.97
CA LYS A 295 -4.52 -7.66 -30.92
C LYS A 295 -3.74 -8.22 -29.73
N LYS A 296 -2.96 -7.38 -29.04
CA LYS A 296 -1.98 -7.83 -28.05
C LYS A 296 -2.07 -7.00 -26.79
N VAL A 297 -1.94 -7.65 -25.66
CA VAL A 297 -1.70 -7.01 -24.37
C VAL A 297 -0.21 -6.70 -24.26
N ILE A 298 0.14 -5.46 -23.90
CA ILE A 298 1.52 -5.01 -23.70
C ILE A 298 1.90 -5.08 -22.23
N GLN A 299 0.99 -4.64 -21.35
CA GLN A 299 1.21 -4.55 -19.91
C GLN A 299 -0.09 -4.90 -19.20
N PHE A 300 0.03 -5.52 -18.03
CA PHE A 300 -1.08 -5.66 -17.11
C PHE A 300 -0.58 -5.57 -15.66
N ASP A 301 -1.49 -5.24 -14.77
CA ASP A 301 -1.30 -5.34 -13.33
C ASP A 301 -2.54 -5.92 -12.66
N THR A 302 -2.36 -6.45 -11.46
CA THR A 302 -3.42 -7.12 -10.69
C THR A 302 -3.49 -6.60 -9.27
N GLY A 303 -4.71 -6.44 -8.78
CA GLY A 303 -4.99 -6.31 -7.35
C GLY A 303 -5.47 -7.62 -6.76
N LYS A 304 -6.20 -7.57 -5.63
CA LYS A 304 -6.73 -8.79 -4.99
C LYS A 304 -7.84 -9.46 -5.78
N GLU A 305 -8.73 -8.68 -6.38
CA GLU A 305 -9.94 -9.18 -7.07
C GLU A 305 -10.19 -8.48 -8.42
N HIS A 306 -9.16 -7.84 -8.99
CA HIS A 306 -9.25 -7.17 -10.28
C HIS A 306 -7.91 -7.18 -11.03
N LEU A 307 -8.01 -7.01 -12.33
CA LEU A 307 -6.88 -6.87 -13.24
C LEU A 307 -7.15 -5.66 -14.15
N VAL A 308 -6.10 -4.91 -14.45
CA VAL A 308 -6.13 -3.84 -15.45
C VAL A 308 -5.00 -4.08 -16.45
N LEU A 309 -5.33 -4.01 -17.74
CA LEU A 309 -4.39 -4.24 -18.82
C LEU A 309 -4.39 -3.12 -19.86
N ILE A 310 -3.29 -3.03 -20.60
CA ILE A 310 -3.09 -2.08 -21.69
C ILE A 310 -2.86 -2.85 -22.98
N SER A 311 -3.62 -2.52 -24.02
CA SER A 311 -3.48 -3.09 -25.35
C SER A 311 -2.34 -2.44 -26.15
N ASN A 312 -2.00 -3.01 -27.30
CA ASN A 312 -1.02 -2.41 -28.22
C ASN A 312 -1.50 -1.13 -28.91
N ALA A 313 -2.79 -0.81 -28.83
CA ALA A 313 -3.31 0.50 -29.23
C ALA A 313 -3.11 1.56 -28.12
N GLY A 314 -2.78 1.14 -26.90
CA GLY A 314 -2.68 2.01 -25.72
C GLY A 314 -4.03 2.28 -25.06
N LYS A 315 -5.02 1.40 -25.26
CA LYS A 315 -6.29 1.42 -24.53
C LYS A 315 -6.18 0.58 -23.25
N ALA A 316 -6.85 1.02 -22.21
CA ALA A 316 -6.97 0.35 -20.92
C ALA A 316 -8.27 -0.44 -20.83
N TYR A 317 -8.17 -1.64 -20.25
CA TYR A 317 -9.27 -2.57 -20.01
C TYR A 317 -9.18 -3.15 -18.60
N THR A 318 -10.30 -3.59 -18.05
CA THR A 318 -10.39 -4.17 -16.70
C THR A 318 -11.23 -5.45 -16.69
N CYS A 319 -10.98 -6.31 -15.72
CA CYS A 319 -11.86 -7.42 -15.38
C CYS A 319 -11.75 -7.79 -13.89
N SER A 320 -12.76 -8.47 -13.34
CA SER A 320 -12.58 -9.21 -12.09
C SER A 320 -11.72 -10.44 -12.32
N THR A 321 -10.97 -10.82 -11.30
CA THR A 321 -10.07 -11.97 -11.33
C THR A 321 -10.65 -13.15 -10.55
N GLY A 322 -10.14 -14.35 -10.83
CA GLY A 322 -10.42 -15.60 -10.12
C GLY A 322 -11.13 -16.61 -11.00
N MET A 323 -11.29 -17.83 -10.52
CA MET A 323 -12.16 -18.82 -11.17
C MET A 323 -13.64 -18.53 -10.89
N LYS A 324 -13.93 -17.98 -9.71
CA LYS A 324 -15.26 -17.57 -9.24
C LYS A 324 -15.09 -16.36 -8.33
N ALA A 325 -16.14 -15.55 -8.21
CA ALA A 325 -16.17 -14.47 -7.23
C ALA A 325 -16.13 -15.06 -5.81
N CYS A 326 -15.36 -14.44 -4.90
CA CYS A 326 -15.32 -14.88 -3.52
C CYS A 326 -16.69 -14.63 -2.85
N PRO A 327 -17.10 -15.47 -1.88
CA PRO A 327 -18.27 -15.20 -1.08
C PRO A 327 -18.17 -13.83 -0.40
N GLY A 328 -19.07 -12.91 -0.74
CA GLY A 328 -19.07 -11.55 -0.19
C GLY A 328 -18.16 -10.55 -0.91
N SER A 329 -17.59 -10.91 -2.07
CA SER A 329 -16.92 -9.95 -2.97
C SER A 329 -17.83 -8.76 -3.26
N LYS A 330 -17.26 -7.56 -3.14
CA LYS A 330 -17.93 -6.30 -3.43
C LYS A 330 -17.01 -5.44 -4.29
N SER A 331 -17.61 -4.65 -5.17
CA SER A 331 -16.86 -3.62 -5.86
C SER A 331 -16.57 -2.47 -4.90
N TYR A 332 -15.33 -1.99 -4.95
CA TYR A 332 -14.86 -0.75 -4.34
C TYR A 332 -14.59 0.32 -5.39
N GLY A 333 -15.07 0.12 -6.63
CA GLY A 333 -14.80 1.00 -7.77
C GLY A 333 -13.49 0.69 -8.52
N GLN A 334 -12.81 -0.41 -8.18
CA GLN A 334 -11.47 -0.76 -8.68
C GLN A 334 -11.40 -0.99 -10.19
N PHE A 335 -12.57 -1.17 -10.83
CA PHE A 335 -12.71 -1.37 -12.27
C PHE A 335 -12.70 -0.06 -13.06
N GLY A 336 -13.00 1.09 -12.43
CA GLY A 336 -13.06 2.37 -13.14
C GLY A 336 -14.23 2.46 -14.13
N ILE A 337 -15.26 1.63 -13.95
CA ILE A 337 -16.49 1.65 -14.74
C ILE A 337 -17.63 2.04 -13.81
N PRO A 338 -18.37 3.14 -14.09
CA PRO A 338 -19.47 3.60 -13.23
C PRO A 338 -20.52 2.52 -12.93
N GLY A 339 -20.85 1.66 -13.90
CA GLY A 339 -21.81 0.55 -13.76
C GLY A 339 -21.25 -0.70 -13.07
N MET A 340 -20.04 -0.62 -12.49
CA MET A 340 -19.45 -1.65 -11.64
C MET A 340 -19.04 -1.02 -10.31
N SER A 341 -19.92 -0.19 -9.75
CA SER A 341 -19.74 0.47 -8.46
C SER A 341 -20.09 -0.48 -7.30
N GLN A 342 -19.94 -0.01 -6.07
CA GLN A 342 -20.35 -0.74 -4.86
C GLN A 342 -21.84 -1.07 -4.76
N PHE A 343 -22.67 -0.39 -5.56
CA PHE A 343 -24.12 -0.59 -5.60
C PHE A 343 -24.54 -1.60 -6.67
N ASP A 344 -23.62 -2.00 -7.54
CA ASP A 344 -23.86 -2.92 -8.64
C ASP A 344 -23.46 -4.34 -8.28
N GLU A 345 -23.94 -5.31 -9.07
CA GLU A 345 -23.49 -6.69 -8.94
C GLU A 345 -22.00 -6.82 -9.29
N PHE A 346 -21.32 -7.72 -8.58
CA PHE A 346 -19.91 -7.95 -8.81
C PHE A 346 -19.69 -8.54 -10.22
N PRO A 347 -18.76 -8.01 -11.02
CA PRO A 347 -18.60 -8.41 -12.41
C PRO A 347 -18.14 -9.87 -12.54
N ILE A 348 -18.54 -10.50 -13.64
CA ILE A 348 -18.19 -11.89 -13.96
C ILE A 348 -16.67 -12.02 -14.12
N CYS A 349 -16.07 -12.97 -13.39
CA CYS A 349 -14.64 -13.23 -13.44
C CYS A 349 -14.13 -13.47 -14.87
N ASN A 350 -12.97 -12.88 -15.17
CA ASN A 350 -12.26 -12.98 -16.46
C ASN A 350 -13.02 -12.40 -17.66
N LYS A 351 -14.14 -11.72 -17.45
CA LYS A 351 -14.82 -10.97 -18.51
C LYS A 351 -14.21 -9.58 -18.65
N LEU A 352 -13.61 -9.30 -19.81
CA LEU A 352 -12.94 -8.05 -20.07
C LEU A 352 -13.93 -6.93 -20.38
N HIS A 353 -13.65 -5.73 -19.90
CA HIS A 353 -14.44 -4.53 -20.09
C HIS A 353 -13.53 -3.33 -20.42
N GLU A 354 -13.98 -2.46 -21.32
CA GLU A 354 -13.25 -1.25 -21.67
C GLU A 354 -13.44 -0.17 -20.60
N ILE A 355 -12.36 0.51 -20.22
CA ILE A 355 -12.43 1.66 -19.31
C ILE A 355 -12.61 2.93 -20.16
N GLU A 356 -13.82 3.14 -20.66
CA GLU A 356 -14.14 4.20 -21.64
C GLU A 356 -13.69 5.60 -21.19
N LEU A 357 -13.97 5.96 -19.92
CA LEU A 357 -13.61 7.26 -19.35
C LEU A 357 -12.08 7.45 -19.18
N LEU A 358 -11.31 6.35 -19.17
CA LEU A 358 -9.85 6.40 -19.17
C LEU A 358 -9.30 6.48 -20.60
N ASN A 359 -9.95 5.81 -21.56
CA ASN A 359 -9.53 5.79 -22.96
C ASN A 359 -9.92 7.04 -23.74
N CYS A 360 -10.84 7.85 -23.22
CA CYS A 360 -11.37 9.01 -23.91
C CYS A 360 -11.31 10.28 -23.04
N SER A 361 -11.17 11.43 -23.69
CA SER A 361 -11.41 12.77 -23.14
C SER A 361 -12.40 13.52 -24.01
N LEU A 362 -13.11 14.48 -23.41
CA LEU A 362 -13.81 15.52 -24.16
C LEU A 362 -12.85 16.69 -24.37
N ASN A 363 -12.77 17.18 -25.61
CA ASN A 363 -12.06 18.42 -25.93
C ASN A 363 -12.97 19.65 -25.70
N ASP A 364 -12.41 20.86 -25.83
CA ASP A 364 -13.16 22.12 -25.63
C ASP A 364 -14.33 22.29 -26.61
N SER A 365 -14.34 21.52 -27.72
CA SER A 365 -15.41 21.49 -28.71
C SER A 365 -16.44 20.37 -28.46
N ASN A 366 -16.39 19.70 -27.30
CA ASN A 366 -17.21 18.53 -26.94
C ASN A 366 -17.04 17.32 -27.87
N GLU A 367 -15.94 17.23 -28.61
CA GLU A 367 -15.61 16.04 -29.39
C GLU A 367 -14.79 15.05 -28.55
N ILE A 368 -14.88 13.77 -28.91
CA ILE A 368 -14.23 12.67 -28.19
C ILE A 368 -12.80 12.49 -28.72
N ASP A 369 -11.83 12.84 -27.90
CA ASP A 369 -10.41 12.58 -28.16
C ASP A 369 -9.97 11.27 -27.52
N LYS A 370 -9.28 10.43 -28.30
CA LYS A 370 -8.70 9.18 -27.81
C LYS A 370 -7.43 9.46 -26.99
N ARG A 371 -7.40 8.96 -25.75
CA ARG A 371 -6.27 9.01 -24.83
C ARG A 371 -5.44 7.73 -24.93
N LYS A 372 -4.12 7.88 -24.95
CA LYS A 372 -3.18 6.75 -24.94
C LYS A 372 -2.63 6.53 -23.54
N ILE A 373 -2.95 5.39 -22.94
CA ILE A 373 -2.44 4.95 -21.63
C ILE A 373 -1.11 4.24 -21.80
N ILE A 374 -0.14 4.57 -20.94
CA ILE A 374 1.24 4.06 -21.01
C ILE A 374 1.56 3.13 -19.85
N GLN A 375 0.99 3.36 -18.67
CA GLN A 375 1.26 2.54 -17.50
C GLN A 375 0.04 2.48 -16.59
N VAL A 376 -0.16 1.30 -16.00
CA VAL A 376 -1.15 1.02 -14.97
C VAL A 376 -0.46 0.31 -13.80
N ALA A 377 -0.92 0.62 -12.59
CA ALA A 377 -0.51 -0.04 -11.36
C ALA A 377 -1.75 -0.32 -10.49
N CYS A 378 -1.85 -1.52 -9.94
CA CYS A 378 -2.96 -1.96 -9.10
C CYS A 378 -2.47 -2.22 -7.68
N GLY A 379 -3.15 -1.65 -6.68
CA GLY A 379 -3.06 -2.14 -5.30
C GLY A 379 -4.16 -3.16 -5.03
N ASP A 380 -4.47 -3.40 -3.75
CA ASP A 380 -5.48 -4.38 -3.34
C ASP A 380 -6.83 -4.17 -4.06
N TYR A 381 -7.35 -2.94 -3.97
CA TYR A 381 -8.67 -2.55 -4.47
C TYR A 381 -8.67 -1.15 -5.10
N HIS A 382 -7.53 -0.69 -5.60
CA HIS A 382 -7.42 0.59 -6.28
C HIS A 382 -6.47 0.50 -7.47
N THR A 383 -6.70 1.36 -8.45
CA THR A 383 -5.90 1.42 -9.68
C THR A 383 -5.42 2.85 -9.90
N VAL A 384 -4.18 2.94 -10.35
CA VAL A 384 -3.52 4.16 -10.77
C VAL A 384 -3.07 3.98 -12.21
N ALA A 385 -3.30 4.98 -13.05
CA ALA A 385 -2.93 4.94 -14.46
C ALA A 385 -2.30 6.27 -14.88
N ARG A 386 -1.38 6.23 -15.84
CA ARG A 386 -0.87 7.45 -16.49
C ARG A 386 -0.98 7.36 -18.00
N ASP A 387 -1.28 8.51 -18.60
CA ASP A 387 -1.32 8.67 -20.04
C ASP A 387 0.03 9.11 -20.62
N LEU A 388 0.09 9.22 -21.96
CA LEU A 388 1.25 9.69 -22.69
C LEU A 388 1.63 11.16 -22.36
N ALA A 389 0.66 11.99 -21.95
CA ALA A 389 0.91 13.38 -21.58
C ALA A 389 1.53 13.53 -20.17
N GLY A 390 1.49 12.47 -19.36
CA GLY A 390 1.91 12.48 -17.96
C GLY A 390 0.79 12.86 -17.00
N THR A 391 -0.47 12.78 -17.44
CA THR A 391 -1.66 12.96 -16.60
C THR A 391 -1.87 11.71 -15.76
N LEU A 392 -2.10 11.90 -14.45
CA LEU A 392 -2.33 10.82 -13.50
C LEU A 392 -3.83 10.63 -13.25
N PHE A 393 -4.30 9.39 -13.38
CA PHE A 393 -5.67 8.96 -13.11
C PHE A 393 -5.69 7.94 -11.98
N VAL A 394 -6.69 8.04 -11.11
CA VAL A 394 -6.86 7.15 -9.95
C VAL A 394 -8.33 6.78 -9.79
N PHE A 395 -8.60 5.55 -9.36
CA PHE A 395 -9.94 5.05 -9.08
C PHE A 395 -9.89 3.80 -8.17
N GLY A 396 -11.01 3.45 -7.56
CA GLY A 396 -11.14 2.36 -6.60
C GLY A 396 -11.30 2.82 -5.15
N SER A 397 -10.80 2.01 -4.22
CA SER A 397 -10.89 2.28 -2.80
C SER A 397 -9.97 3.43 -2.37
N ASN A 398 -10.49 4.33 -1.53
CA ASN A 398 -9.79 5.47 -0.95
C ASN A 398 -9.87 5.47 0.59
N LYS A 399 -10.13 4.32 1.22
CA LYS A 399 -10.30 4.19 2.68
C LYS A 399 -9.16 4.79 3.51
N PHE A 400 -7.94 4.73 2.97
CA PHE A 400 -6.73 5.23 3.61
C PHE A 400 -6.14 6.44 2.88
N GLY A 401 -6.86 7.01 1.90
CA GLY A 401 -6.37 8.13 1.11
C GLY A 401 -5.46 7.73 -0.04
N GLN A 402 -5.43 6.44 -0.43
CA GLN A 402 -4.53 5.92 -1.46
C GLN A 402 -4.81 6.44 -2.88
N LEU A 403 -5.91 7.19 -3.08
CA LEU A 403 -6.18 7.89 -4.34
C LEU A 403 -5.70 9.35 -4.32
N GLY A 404 -5.14 9.87 -3.22
CA GLY A 404 -4.71 11.26 -3.16
C GLY A 404 -5.85 12.28 -2.92
N TYR A 405 -7.08 11.77 -2.72
CA TYR A 405 -8.27 12.57 -2.42
C TYR A 405 -8.57 12.57 -0.92
N PRO A 406 -9.14 13.66 -0.38
CA PRO A 406 -9.57 13.71 1.02
C PRO A 406 -10.50 12.55 1.32
N ILE A 407 -10.44 12.04 2.55
CA ILE A 407 -11.22 10.89 2.98
C ILE A 407 -12.53 11.44 3.52
N SER A 408 -13.60 11.30 2.74
CA SER A 408 -14.97 11.62 3.10
C SER A 408 -15.87 10.46 2.72
N TYR A 409 -17.11 10.47 3.21
CA TYR A 409 -18.11 9.45 2.87
C TYR A 409 -18.29 9.33 1.34
N ASP A 410 -18.36 10.47 0.65
CA ASP A 410 -18.56 10.51 -0.81
C ASP A 410 -17.33 10.10 -1.63
N SER A 411 -16.13 10.11 -1.02
CA SER A 411 -14.86 9.85 -1.70
C SER A 411 -14.18 8.57 -1.20
N GLU A 412 -14.80 7.81 -0.30
CA GLU A 412 -14.25 6.54 0.22
C GLU A 412 -14.01 5.54 -0.91
N GLN A 413 -14.79 5.64 -1.99
CA GLN A 413 -14.69 4.82 -3.18
C GLN A 413 -14.97 5.66 -4.41
N ILE A 414 -14.12 5.57 -5.42
CA ILE A 414 -14.25 6.31 -6.67
C ILE A 414 -14.41 5.29 -7.79
N ALA A 415 -15.62 5.12 -8.32
CA ALA A 415 -15.93 4.09 -9.30
C ALA A 415 -15.50 4.40 -10.74
N PHE A 416 -14.94 5.58 -10.99
CA PHE A 416 -14.53 6.02 -12.33
C PHE A 416 -13.18 6.77 -12.28
N PRO A 417 -12.40 6.77 -13.37
CA PRO A 417 -11.10 7.42 -13.41
C PRO A 417 -11.21 8.92 -13.11
N LYS A 418 -10.46 9.37 -12.11
CA LYS A 418 -10.41 10.78 -11.72
C LYS A 418 -8.97 11.31 -11.76
N THR A 419 -8.80 12.54 -12.25
CA THR A 419 -7.47 13.14 -12.44
C THR A 419 -6.89 13.68 -11.13
N LEU A 420 -5.69 13.26 -10.77
CA LEU A 420 -4.98 13.73 -9.57
C LEU A 420 -3.94 14.80 -9.93
N SER A 421 -4.25 16.07 -9.67
CA SER A 421 -3.42 17.24 -10.04
C SER A 421 -2.78 18.01 -8.87
N ARG A 422 -2.72 17.39 -7.67
CA ARG A 422 -2.32 18.06 -6.42
C ARG A 422 -0.80 18.23 -6.21
N PHE A 423 0.01 18.06 -7.24
CA PHE A 423 1.48 18.07 -7.14
C PHE A 423 2.09 19.44 -7.40
N GLN A 424 1.39 20.34 -8.11
CA GLN A 424 1.94 21.63 -8.55
C GLN A 424 2.45 22.51 -7.40
N SER A 425 1.84 22.42 -6.21
CA SER A 425 2.23 23.18 -5.02
C SER A 425 3.61 22.82 -4.48
N TYR A 426 4.16 21.66 -4.86
CA TYR A 426 5.48 21.19 -4.43
C TYR A 426 6.62 21.70 -5.31
N PHE A 427 6.32 22.35 -6.44
CA PHE A 427 7.30 22.80 -7.42
C PHE A 427 7.29 24.32 -7.57
N LYS A 428 8.35 24.87 -8.18
CA LYS A 428 8.45 26.32 -8.43
C LYS A 428 7.29 26.80 -9.30
N ARG A 429 6.79 28.01 -9.04
CA ARG A 429 5.72 28.62 -9.83
C ARG A 429 6.13 28.67 -11.32
N GLY A 430 5.22 28.26 -12.21
CA GLY A 430 5.47 28.19 -13.64
C GLY A 430 6.07 26.87 -14.14
N SER A 431 6.58 25.99 -13.26
CA SER A 431 7.13 24.69 -13.69
C SER A 431 6.03 23.79 -14.24
N ILE A 432 6.31 23.09 -15.33
CA ILE A 432 5.42 22.08 -15.89
C ILE A 432 5.75 20.76 -15.21
N VAL A 433 4.75 20.15 -14.56
CA VAL A 433 4.90 18.90 -13.81
C VAL A 433 4.21 17.77 -14.55
N LYS A 434 4.88 16.64 -14.71
CA LYS A 434 4.34 15.45 -15.39
C LYS A 434 4.63 14.19 -14.61
N CYS A 435 3.68 13.26 -14.60
CA CYS A 435 3.90 11.93 -14.02
C CYS A 435 4.71 11.06 -14.97
N VAL A 436 5.81 10.50 -14.47
CA VAL A 436 6.74 9.64 -15.22
C VAL A 436 6.63 8.17 -14.84
N ASP A 437 6.21 7.87 -13.60
CA ASP A 437 6.13 6.49 -13.12
C ASP A 437 5.08 6.34 -12.01
N VAL A 438 4.42 5.18 -11.96
CA VAL A 438 3.34 4.87 -10.98
C VAL A 438 3.47 3.44 -10.47
N HIS A 439 3.38 3.26 -9.15
CA HIS A 439 3.41 1.96 -8.48
C HIS A 439 2.44 1.91 -7.32
N CYS A 440 1.94 0.72 -6.99
CA CYS A 440 1.04 0.50 -5.88
C CYS A 440 1.56 -0.64 -5.00
N SER A 441 1.36 -0.53 -3.69
CA SER A 441 1.61 -1.57 -2.68
C SER A 441 0.35 -1.67 -1.85
N GLY A 442 -0.29 -2.83 -1.74
CA GLY A 442 -1.50 -3.03 -0.92
C GLY A 442 -2.50 -1.85 -0.95
N GLN A 443 -2.41 -0.96 0.05
CA GLN A 443 -3.27 0.22 0.22
C GLN A 443 -2.51 1.55 0.13
N THR A 444 -1.41 1.59 -0.62
CA THR A 444 -0.48 2.72 -0.73
C THR A 444 -0.03 2.91 -2.17
N THR A 445 0.07 4.17 -2.58
CA THR A 445 0.40 4.58 -3.93
C THR A 445 1.73 5.34 -3.92
N TYR A 446 2.58 5.06 -4.91
CA TYR A 446 3.83 5.77 -5.18
C TYR A 446 3.79 6.38 -6.57
N VAL A 447 4.23 7.64 -6.66
CA VAL A 447 4.21 8.41 -7.90
C VAL A 447 5.52 9.14 -8.06
N THR A 448 6.09 9.06 -9.27
CA THR A 448 7.26 9.82 -9.67
C THR A 448 6.83 10.97 -10.59
N MET A 449 7.20 12.19 -10.22
CA MET A 449 6.92 13.42 -10.95
C MET A 449 8.21 14.02 -11.50
N ASP A 450 8.20 14.41 -12.77
CA ASP A 450 9.25 15.23 -13.39
C ASP A 450 8.79 16.69 -13.42
N SER A 451 9.70 17.60 -13.08
CA SER A 451 9.48 19.04 -13.11
C SER A 451 10.42 19.69 -14.12
N GLN A 452 9.84 20.31 -15.14
CA GLN A 452 10.59 21.03 -16.16
C GLN A 452 10.40 22.54 -15.98
N PRO A 453 11.48 23.34 -16.00
CA PRO A 453 11.37 24.81 -15.95
C PRO A 453 10.66 25.32 -17.22
N SER A 454 9.78 26.30 -17.06
CA SER A 454 9.05 26.91 -18.18
C SER A 454 9.95 27.68 -19.15
N ASP A 455 11.06 28.23 -18.67
CA ASP A 455 11.97 29.06 -19.45
C ASP A 455 13.03 28.22 -20.16
N ARG A 456 12.71 27.76 -21.37
CA ARG A 456 13.72 27.28 -22.32
C ARG A 456 14.51 28.48 -22.87
N GLN A 457 15.47 29.00 -22.10
CA GLN A 457 16.67 29.58 -22.71
C GLN A 457 17.69 28.46 -22.90
N PRO A 458 18.15 28.18 -24.13
CA PRO A 458 19.22 27.22 -24.35
C PRO A 458 20.54 27.88 -23.94
N LEU A 459 20.84 27.87 -22.65
CA LEU A 459 22.18 28.21 -22.17
C LEU A 459 23.04 26.95 -22.18
N ASN A 460 23.97 26.92 -23.13
CA ASN A 460 25.17 26.10 -23.26
C ASN A 460 25.40 25.00 -22.21
N ASN A 461 25.35 23.74 -22.66
CA ASN A 461 26.18 22.62 -22.18
C ASN A 461 26.29 22.38 -20.67
N GLU A 462 25.22 22.58 -19.90
CA GLU A 462 24.99 21.77 -18.70
C GLU A 462 23.68 21.01 -18.90
N SER A 463 23.76 19.68 -18.78
CA SER A 463 22.62 18.77 -18.83
C SER A 463 21.46 19.36 -18.05
N SER A 464 20.35 19.68 -18.74
CA SER A 464 19.09 20.06 -18.10
C SER A 464 18.64 18.88 -17.23
N LEU A 465 19.10 18.84 -15.97
CA LEU A 465 18.81 17.78 -15.03
C LEU A 465 17.31 17.85 -14.73
N SER A 466 16.53 17.00 -15.38
CA SER A 466 15.16 16.67 -14.99
C SER A 466 15.18 16.28 -13.52
N HIS A 467 14.53 17.06 -12.67
CA HIS A 467 14.48 16.77 -11.24
C HIS A 467 13.27 15.86 -10.98
N LEU A 468 13.55 14.56 -10.82
CA LEU A 468 12.54 13.59 -10.42
C LEU A 468 12.22 13.76 -8.92
N SER A 469 10.94 13.79 -8.60
CA SER A 469 10.44 13.86 -7.24
C SER A 469 9.48 12.70 -6.98
N TYR A 470 9.75 11.95 -5.92
CA TYR A 470 9.00 10.77 -5.49
C TYR A 470 8.02 11.13 -4.38
N PHE A 471 6.76 10.70 -4.54
CA PHE A 471 5.67 10.92 -3.61
C PHE A 471 5.01 9.62 -3.20
N SER A 472 4.46 9.59 -1.99
CA SER A 472 3.67 8.47 -1.45
C SER A 472 2.41 8.97 -0.75
N PHE A 473 1.32 8.21 -0.83
CA PHE A 473 0.06 8.46 -0.11
C PHE A 473 -0.74 7.16 0.04
N GLY A 474 -1.62 7.09 1.05
CA GLY A 474 -2.39 5.90 1.40
C GLY A 474 -2.15 5.44 2.85
N ASN A 475 -2.13 4.12 3.05
CA ASN A 475 -1.85 3.53 4.35
C ASN A 475 -0.36 3.70 4.72
N GLY A 476 -0.08 3.88 6.01
CA GLY A 476 1.28 4.03 6.55
C GLY A 476 1.47 3.37 7.91
N GLN A 477 0.60 2.44 8.29
CA GLN A 477 0.62 1.77 9.59
C GLN A 477 1.90 0.96 9.81
N PHE A 478 2.43 0.39 8.73
CA PHE A 478 3.65 -0.40 8.73
C PHE A 478 4.87 0.42 8.31
N GLY A 479 4.69 1.70 7.96
CA GLY A 479 5.75 2.60 7.52
C GLY A 479 5.99 2.57 6.01
N GLU A 480 5.10 1.95 5.24
CA GLU A 480 5.19 1.79 3.78
C GLU A 480 5.24 3.13 3.03
N LEU A 481 4.76 4.24 3.61
CA LEU A 481 4.91 5.58 3.02
C LEU A 481 6.38 6.03 2.89
N GLY A 482 7.30 5.55 3.74
CA GLY A 482 8.72 5.92 3.64
C GLY A 482 9.05 7.39 3.96
N ASN A 483 8.10 8.20 4.43
CA ASN A 483 8.30 9.62 4.74
C ASN A 483 8.83 9.89 6.17
N GLY A 484 9.18 8.84 6.91
CA GLY A 484 9.72 8.92 8.26
C GLY A 484 8.71 9.01 9.39
N ARG A 485 7.42 8.82 9.09
CA ARG A 485 6.33 8.81 10.08
C ARG A 485 5.51 7.53 9.95
N PHE A 486 4.99 7.04 11.07
CA PHE A 486 3.94 6.03 11.07
C PHE A 486 2.61 6.75 11.15
N MET A 487 1.75 6.56 10.15
CA MET A 487 0.46 7.22 10.05
C MET A 487 -0.59 6.21 9.60
N ASN A 488 -1.78 6.23 10.21
CA ASN A 488 -2.82 5.28 9.81
C ASN A 488 -3.29 5.52 8.38
N SER A 489 -3.30 6.77 7.95
CA SER A 489 -3.81 7.18 6.65
C SER A 489 -3.24 8.54 6.27
N GLN A 490 -2.93 8.70 5.00
CA GLN A 490 -2.41 9.93 4.44
C GLN A 490 -2.96 10.15 3.03
N SER A 491 -3.97 11.01 2.91
CA SER A 491 -4.59 11.36 1.63
C SER A 491 -3.82 12.38 0.81
N GLU A 492 -2.91 13.15 1.42
CA GLU A 492 -2.10 14.11 0.69
C GLU A 492 -0.82 13.45 0.15
N PRO A 493 -0.54 13.56 -1.16
CA PRO A 493 0.74 13.11 -1.72
C PRO A 493 1.90 13.81 -1.04
N THR A 494 2.70 13.06 -0.28
CA THR A 494 3.83 13.60 0.49
C THR A 494 5.14 13.11 -0.09
N PRO A 495 6.16 13.98 -0.22
CA PRO A 495 7.46 13.60 -0.75
C PRO A 495 8.20 12.59 0.14
N ILE A 496 8.86 11.61 -0.49
CA ILE A 496 9.74 10.66 0.18
C ILE A 496 11.13 11.32 0.30
N MET A 497 11.38 12.00 1.41
CA MET A 497 12.55 12.88 1.57
C MET A 497 13.89 12.18 1.30
N VAL A 498 14.03 10.89 1.64
CA VAL A 498 15.28 10.16 1.40
C VAL A 498 15.58 10.00 -0.08
N LEU A 499 14.56 9.83 -0.92
CA LEU A 499 14.70 9.67 -2.37
C LEU A 499 14.82 11.01 -3.10
N ASN A 500 14.32 12.10 -2.50
CA ASN A 500 14.34 13.46 -3.07
C ASN A 500 15.55 14.28 -2.60
N ASN A 501 16.60 13.64 -2.11
CA ASN A 501 17.76 14.35 -1.56
C ASN A 501 18.70 14.80 -2.70
N GLU A 502 18.76 16.12 -2.92
CA GLU A 502 19.49 16.75 -4.04
C GLU A 502 21.00 16.44 -4.10
N HIS A 503 21.59 15.97 -3.00
CA HIS A 503 23.04 15.70 -2.91
C HIS A 503 23.48 14.31 -3.40
N GLN A 504 22.55 13.43 -3.76
CA GLN A 504 22.85 12.08 -4.23
C GLN A 504 22.08 11.82 -5.53
N SER A 505 22.69 11.10 -6.49
CA SER A 505 21.98 10.60 -7.67
C SER A 505 21.03 9.48 -7.23
N THR A 506 19.89 9.87 -6.65
CA THR A 506 18.87 9.01 -6.04
C THR A 506 17.74 8.72 -7.02
N GLU A 507 18.07 8.55 -8.30
CA GLU A 507 17.07 8.08 -9.25
C GLU A 507 16.74 6.61 -8.98
N VAL A 508 15.47 6.32 -8.76
CA VAL A 508 14.98 4.94 -8.63
C VAL A 508 14.86 4.32 -10.02
N GLN A 509 15.59 3.23 -10.25
CA GLN A 509 15.55 2.47 -11.50
C GLN A 509 14.37 1.48 -11.54
N HIS A 510 14.15 0.78 -10.43
CA HIS A 510 13.10 -0.23 -10.32
C HIS A 510 12.44 -0.20 -8.96
N TRP A 511 11.11 -0.17 -8.96
CA TRP A 511 10.27 -0.35 -7.79
C TRP A 511 9.78 -1.80 -7.71
N SER A 512 9.73 -2.32 -6.50
CA SER A 512 9.00 -3.56 -6.21
C SER A 512 8.21 -3.42 -4.93
N CYS A 513 6.90 -3.49 -5.08
CA CYS A 513 5.93 -3.21 -4.04
C CYS A 513 5.31 -4.52 -3.57
N GLY A 514 5.47 -4.83 -2.29
CA GLY A 514 4.78 -5.94 -1.63
C GLY A 514 3.40 -5.51 -1.12
N LEU A 515 2.87 -6.24 -0.13
CA LEU A 515 1.60 -5.87 0.52
C LEU A 515 1.75 -4.62 1.39
N ASN A 516 2.73 -4.62 2.29
CA ASN A 516 2.96 -3.55 3.28
C ASN A 516 4.43 -3.08 3.31
N HIS A 517 5.22 -3.43 2.30
CA HIS A 517 6.64 -3.07 2.22
C HIS A 517 7.06 -2.80 0.78
N VAL A 518 8.15 -2.07 0.64
CA VAL A 518 8.70 -1.67 -0.66
C VAL A 518 10.19 -1.93 -0.67
N ILE A 519 10.67 -2.39 -1.82
CA ILE A 519 12.10 -2.47 -2.15
C ILE A 519 12.31 -1.73 -3.45
N CYS A 520 13.35 -0.90 -3.51
CA CYS A 520 13.72 -0.15 -4.69
C CYS A 520 15.20 -0.35 -5.02
N LYS A 521 15.49 -0.51 -6.31
CA LYS A 521 16.85 -0.48 -6.85
C LYS A 521 17.10 0.90 -7.45
N MET A 522 18.13 1.57 -6.98
CA MET A 522 18.59 2.86 -7.47
C MET A 522 19.39 2.69 -8.77
N GLN A 523 19.52 3.77 -9.55
CA GLN A 523 20.35 3.80 -10.76
C GLN A 523 21.84 3.53 -10.46
N SER A 524 22.29 3.87 -9.24
CA SER A 524 23.62 3.53 -8.71
C SER A 524 23.81 2.02 -8.44
N GLY A 525 22.74 1.22 -8.47
CA GLY A 525 22.72 -0.18 -8.06
C GLY A 525 22.41 -0.38 -6.57
N GLN A 526 22.39 0.68 -5.76
CA GLN A 526 22.03 0.58 -4.33
C GLN A 526 20.59 0.07 -4.15
N VAL A 527 20.35 -0.68 -3.08
CA VAL A 527 19.01 -1.17 -2.74
C VAL A 527 18.51 -0.53 -1.47
N LEU A 528 17.33 0.07 -1.55
CA LEU A 528 16.60 0.65 -0.42
C LEU A 528 15.35 -0.16 -0.12
N ALA A 529 15.02 -0.35 1.15
CA ALA A 529 13.78 -0.99 1.57
C ALA A 529 13.15 -0.31 2.79
N TRP A 530 11.82 -0.34 2.87
CA TRP A 530 11.05 0.19 4.00
C TRP A 530 9.65 -0.44 4.06
N GLY A 531 8.93 -0.15 5.15
CA GLY A 531 7.61 -0.67 5.47
C GLY A 531 7.64 -1.81 6.49
N GLY A 532 6.67 -2.71 6.37
CA GLY A 532 6.48 -3.88 7.21
C GLY A 532 7.68 -4.83 7.18
N ASN A 533 8.01 -5.40 8.33
CA ASN A 533 9.18 -6.28 8.46
C ASN A 533 8.95 -7.43 9.47
N ASP A 534 7.69 -7.75 9.77
CA ASP A 534 7.36 -8.74 10.79
C ASP A 534 7.89 -10.15 10.41
N ASN A 535 7.97 -10.43 9.10
CA ASN A 535 8.48 -11.67 8.54
C ASN A 535 9.97 -11.62 8.18
N GLY A 536 10.63 -10.46 8.23
CA GLY A 536 12.01 -10.28 7.76
C GLY A 536 12.10 -9.92 6.26
N GLN A 537 10.99 -9.51 5.65
CA GLN A 537 10.88 -9.22 4.22
C GLN A 537 11.76 -8.05 3.73
N LEU A 538 12.28 -7.20 4.64
CA LEU A 538 13.22 -6.15 4.26
C LEU A 538 14.66 -6.67 4.08
N GLY A 539 14.98 -7.87 4.55
CA GLY A 539 16.32 -8.46 4.40
C GLY A 539 17.43 -7.73 5.18
N ASN A 540 17.09 -6.90 6.17
CA ASN A 540 18.06 -6.08 6.92
C ASN A 540 18.58 -6.73 8.21
N GLY A 541 18.37 -8.04 8.38
CA GLY A 541 18.78 -8.76 9.59
C GLY A 541 17.95 -8.47 10.83
N LYS A 542 16.83 -7.75 10.69
CA LYS A 542 15.94 -7.38 11.79
C LYS A 542 14.50 -7.72 11.42
N ARG A 543 13.63 -7.78 12.44
CA ARG A 543 12.17 -7.87 12.27
C ARG A 543 11.49 -6.60 12.78
N ILE A 544 12.05 -5.47 12.40
CA ILE A 544 11.58 -4.16 12.85
C ILE A 544 11.15 -3.39 11.62
N LYS A 545 9.87 -3.00 11.61
CA LYS A 545 9.28 -2.16 10.57
C LYS A 545 10.05 -0.84 10.45
N GLN A 546 10.18 -0.33 9.24
CA GLN A 546 10.93 0.90 8.95
C GLN A 546 10.02 1.89 8.25
N CYS A 547 9.91 3.11 8.77
CA CYS A 547 9.14 4.19 8.13
C CYS A 547 9.99 5.10 7.24
N LYS A 548 11.28 4.80 7.07
CA LYS A 548 12.22 5.52 6.20
C LYS A 548 12.91 4.50 5.30
N PRO A 549 13.12 4.81 4.00
CA PRO A 549 14.00 4.03 3.14
C PRO A 549 15.35 3.83 3.82
N GLN A 550 15.78 2.57 3.93
CA GLN A 550 17.06 2.17 4.49
C GLN A 550 17.80 1.28 3.51
N HIS A 551 19.13 1.41 3.50
CA HIS A 551 19.99 0.53 2.74
C HIS A 551 19.91 -0.90 3.27
N ILE A 552 19.77 -1.85 2.35
CA ILE A 552 19.86 -3.28 2.66
C ILE A 552 21.35 -3.64 2.79
N PRO A 553 21.75 -4.43 3.80
CA PRO A 553 23.12 -4.93 3.92
C PRO A 553 23.52 -5.81 2.74
N GLN A 554 24.82 -5.87 2.45
CA GLN A 554 25.35 -6.72 1.38
C GLN A 554 25.08 -8.22 1.62
N PHE A 555 25.18 -9.02 0.55
CA PHE A 555 25.06 -10.47 0.65
C PHE A 555 26.08 -11.06 1.63
N LEU A 556 25.65 -12.08 2.38
CA LEU A 556 26.54 -12.84 3.23
C LEU A 556 27.44 -13.70 2.35
N LEU A 557 28.75 -13.47 2.42
CA LEU A 557 29.73 -14.20 1.61
C LEU A 557 30.01 -15.60 2.20
N PRO A 558 30.15 -16.64 1.34
CA PRO A 558 30.51 -17.99 1.77
C PRO A 558 31.83 -18.02 2.57
N GLY A 559 31.83 -18.68 3.73
CA GLY A 559 33.03 -18.89 4.54
C GLY A 559 33.57 -17.65 5.29
N VAL A 560 32.91 -16.49 5.19
CA VAL A 560 33.34 -15.26 5.88
C VAL A 560 32.56 -15.09 7.19
N LYS A 561 33.28 -14.95 8.31
CA LYS A 561 32.68 -14.58 9.60
C LYS A 561 32.40 -13.08 9.62
N ASN A 562 31.15 -12.71 9.39
CA ASN A 562 30.74 -11.31 9.38
C ASN A 562 30.42 -10.81 10.80
N SER A 563 30.89 -9.60 11.13
CA SER A 563 30.49 -8.91 12.37
C SER A 563 29.19 -8.14 12.16
N SER A 564 28.36 -8.03 13.20
CA SER A 564 27.09 -7.31 13.13
C SER A 564 27.24 -5.83 12.78
N GLU A 565 28.33 -5.19 13.20
CA GLU A 565 28.60 -3.78 12.89
C GLU A 565 29.06 -3.58 11.44
N GLY A 566 29.82 -4.53 10.88
CA GLY A 566 30.23 -4.49 9.48
C GLY A 566 29.05 -4.68 8.52
N ILE A 567 28.18 -5.65 8.80
CA ILE A 567 26.99 -5.91 7.97
C ILE A 567 26.04 -4.72 7.98
N ASN A 568 25.73 -4.16 9.14
CA ASN A 568 24.82 -3.02 9.26
C ASN A 568 25.35 -1.73 8.59
N LYS A 569 26.66 -1.62 8.35
CA LYS A 569 27.29 -0.51 7.64
C LYS A 569 27.46 -0.77 6.14
N SER A 570 27.32 -2.01 5.71
CA SER A 570 27.43 -2.37 4.29
C SER A 570 26.17 -2.00 3.52
N GLU A 571 26.33 -1.68 2.24
CA GLU A 571 25.24 -1.36 1.34
C GLU A 571 25.22 -2.38 0.20
N MET A 572 24.04 -2.93 -0.08
CA MET A 572 23.84 -3.85 -1.18
C MET A 572 23.89 -3.10 -2.51
N LEU A 573 24.83 -3.50 -3.37
CA LEU A 573 24.97 -3.02 -4.74
C LEU A 573 24.61 -4.13 -5.72
N LEU A 574 23.52 -3.94 -6.46
CA LEU A 574 23.05 -4.88 -7.46
C LEU A 574 23.57 -4.55 -8.85
N ALA A 575 24.11 -5.56 -9.52
CA ALA A 575 24.47 -5.53 -10.93
C ALA A 575 23.24 -5.29 -11.82
N PRO A 576 23.40 -4.82 -13.07
CA PRO A 576 22.28 -4.58 -13.98
C PRO A 576 21.39 -5.80 -14.24
N GLN A 577 21.94 -7.02 -14.16
CA GLN A 577 21.20 -8.28 -14.35
C GLN A 577 20.38 -8.71 -13.14
N GLN A 578 20.69 -8.18 -11.95
CA GLN A 578 19.99 -8.51 -10.71
C GLN A 578 18.74 -7.65 -10.58
N VAL A 579 17.60 -8.31 -10.43
CA VAL A 579 16.26 -7.72 -10.35
C VAL A 579 15.66 -8.04 -9.00
N ILE A 580 14.90 -7.10 -8.44
CA ILE A 580 14.18 -7.22 -7.18
C ILE A 580 12.72 -7.61 -7.43
N ALA A 581 12.15 -8.44 -6.56
CA ALA A 581 10.72 -8.72 -6.51
C ALA A 581 10.23 -8.82 -5.06
N ALA A 582 9.11 -8.17 -4.76
CA ALA A 582 8.44 -8.17 -3.46
C ALA A 582 7.07 -8.86 -3.59
N GLY A 583 6.72 -9.66 -2.58
CA GLY A 583 5.42 -10.29 -2.43
C GLY A 583 4.69 -9.78 -1.20
N GLU A 584 3.68 -10.53 -0.73
CA GLU A 584 2.93 -10.09 0.46
C GLU A 584 3.78 -10.05 1.73
N ARG A 585 4.62 -11.06 1.93
CA ARG A 585 5.37 -11.30 3.18
C ARG A 585 6.85 -11.61 2.98
N SER A 586 7.30 -11.53 1.74
CA SER A 586 8.64 -11.95 1.33
C SER A 586 9.16 -11.06 0.21
N SER A 587 10.46 -11.16 0.00
CA SER A 587 11.16 -10.46 -1.06
C SER A 587 12.26 -11.34 -1.62
N CYS A 588 12.61 -11.13 -2.88
CA CYS A 588 13.68 -11.86 -3.52
C CYS A 588 14.49 -11.00 -4.49
N ILE A 589 15.68 -11.48 -4.78
CA ILE A 589 16.60 -10.92 -5.77
C ILE A 589 16.95 -12.06 -6.71
N TYR A 590 16.72 -11.88 -8.01
CA TYR A 590 16.93 -12.92 -9.02
C TYR A 590 17.67 -12.37 -10.23
N TRP A 591 18.23 -13.27 -11.04
CA TRP A 591 19.05 -12.91 -12.20
C TRP A 591 18.23 -13.03 -13.47
N LYS A 592 18.20 -11.94 -14.23
CA LYS A 592 17.63 -11.90 -15.56
C LYS A 592 18.74 -11.97 -16.61
N LYS A 593 18.50 -12.75 -17.67
CA LYS A 593 19.41 -12.82 -18.82
C LYS A 593 19.43 -11.46 -19.52
N ARG A 594 20.62 -11.00 -19.90
CA ARG A 594 20.81 -9.73 -20.65
C ARG A 594 20.14 -9.77 -22.01
#